data_AF-A0A7L2P822-F1
#
_entry.id   AF-A0A7L2P822-F1
#
_cell.length_a   1.000
_cell.length_b   1.000
_cell.length_c   1.000
_cell.angle_alpha   90.00
_cell.angle_beta   90.00
_cell.angle_gamma   90.00
#
_symmetry.space_group_name_H-M   'P 1'
#
loop_
_entity.id
_entity.type
_entity.pdbx_description
1 polymer ?
#
loop_
_entity_poly.entity_id
_entity_poly.type
_entity_poly.pdbx_seq_one_letter_code
_entity_poly.pdbx_strand_id
1 'polypeptide(L)'
;VHADNLCAGYPHGGIDTCQGDSGNPLVCKDNGADYYWLVGLSSWGRGCDRARHPGIYPSTQHFYNWILIQTGLSPADITGKAPEPNCAPSPKPE
;
A
#
# COMPACT_ATOMS: atom_id res chain seq x y z
N VAL A 1 -15.27 -5.47 -6.22
CA VAL A 1 -14.02 -4.75 -5.91
C VAL A 1 -14.28 -3.99 -4.63
N HIS A 2 -13.40 -4.12 -3.65
CA HIS A 2 -13.55 -3.52 -2.32
C HIS A 2 -12.54 -2.37 -2.15
N ALA A 3 -12.74 -1.53 -1.12
CA ALA A 3 -11.92 -0.34 -0.89
C ALA A 3 -10.46 -0.63 -0.48
N ASP A 4 -10.19 -1.87 -0.06
CA ASP A 4 -8.88 -2.44 0.25
C ASP A 4 -8.13 -2.94 -0.99
N ASN A 5 -8.71 -2.82 -2.19
CA ASN A 5 -8.14 -3.29 -3.44
C ASN A 5 -7.73 -2.13 -4.36
N LEU A 6 -6.71 -2.41 -5.17
CA LEU A 6 -6.24 -1.63 -6.30
C LEU A 6 -6.61 -2.35 -7.60
N CYS A 7 -6.76 -1.56 -8.66
CA CYS A 7 -6.92 -2.07 -10.02
C CYS A 7 -5.70 -1.68 -10.84
N ALA A 8 -5.11 -2.63 -11.58
CA ALA A 8 -4.03 -2.33 -12.52
C ALA A 8 -4.28 -3.05 -13.85
N GLY A 9 -4.04 -2.34 -14.95
CA GLY A 9 -4.29 -2.82 -16.30
C GLY A 9 -4.68 -1.67 -17.23
N TYR A 10 -4.75 -1.96 -18.52
CA TYR A 10 -5.13 -0.97 -19.52
C TYR A 10 -6.62 -1.04 -19.85
N PRO A 11 -7.28 0.09 -20.16
CA PRO A 11 -8.68 0.10 -20.57
C PRO A 11 -8.99 -0.83 -21.76
N HIS A 12 -8.01 -1.03 -22.64
CA HIS A 12 -8.11 -1.87 -23.84
C HIS A 12 -7.70 -3.34 -23.62
N GLY A 13 -7.24 -3.73 -22.42
CA GLY A 13 -6.55 -5.00 -22.21
C GLY A 13 -5.11 -4.95 -22.75
N GLY A 14 -4.58 -6.04 -23.27
CA GLY A 14 -3.18 -6.27 -23.67
C GLY A 14 -2.25 -6.84 -22.58
N ILE A 15 -2.23 -6.25 -21.38
CA ILE A 15 -1.30 -6.64 -20.30
C ILE A 15 -2.06 -6.84 -19.00
N ASP A 16 -1.92 -8.02 -18.41
CA ASP A 16 -2.57 -8.40 -17.16
C ASP A 16 -1.80 -9.54 -16.45
N THR A 17 -1.95 -9.64 -15.14
CA THR A 17 -1.56 -10.82 -14.36
C THR A 17 -2.55 -11.95 -14.61
N CYS A 18 -2.07 -13.20 -14.65
CA CYS A 18 -2.91 -14.34 -14.98
C CYS A 18 -2.84 -15.47 -13.94
N GLN A 19 -3.45 -16.60 -14.28
CA GLN A 19 -3.50 -17.78 -13.42
C GLN A 19 -2.08 -18.26 -13.10
N GLY A 20 -1.81 -18.47 -11.81
CA GLY A 20 -0.47 -18.83 -11.32
C GLY A 20 0.35 -17.65 -10.81
N ASP A 21 -0.07 -16.40 -11.07
CA ASP A 21 0.63 -15.20 -10.58
C ASP A 21 0.16 -14.73 -9.20
N SER A 22 -0.69 -15.51 -8.52
CA SER A 22 -1.25 -15.10 -7.22
C SER A 22 -0.15 -14.92 -6.19
N GLY A 23 -0.16 -13.77 -5.50
CA GLY A 23 0.87 -13.37 -4.54
C GLY A 23 2.06 -12.63 -5.14
N ASN A 24 2.18 -12.53 -6.47
CA ASN A 24 3.26 -11.77 -7.10
C ASN A 24 3.18 -10.28 -6.76
N PRO A 25 4.33 -9.59 -6.64
CA PRO A 25 4.36 -8.18 -6.23
C PRO A 25 3.92 -7.25 -7.37
N LEU A 26 3.01 -6.33 -7.05
CA LEU A 26 2.74 -5.15 -7.87
C LEU A 26 3.59 -3.99 -7.35
N VAL A 27 4.55 -3.53 -8.14
CA VAL A 27 5.50 -2.47 -7.76
C VAL A 27 5.37 -1.22 -8.62
N CYS A 28 5.55 -0.05 -8.00
CA CYS A 28 5.59 1.25 -8.66
C CYS A 28 6.90 1.97 -8.36
N LYS A 29 7.55 2.57 -9.37
CA LYS A 29 8.75 3.40 -9.15
C LYS A 29 8.34 4.71 -8.47
N ASP A 30 9.12 5.14 -7.48
CA ASP A 30 8.96 6.47 -6.91
C ASP A 30 9.32 7.56 -7.95
N ASN A 31 8.56 8.65 -7.99
CA ASN A 31 8.76 9.70 -8.98
C ASN A 31 10.00 10.57 -8.68
N GLY A 32 10.41 10.68 -7.42
CA GLY A 32 11.48 11.55 -6.95
C GLY A 32 12.74 10.82 -6.48
N ALA A 33 12.69 9.49 -6.42
CA ALA A 33 13.77 8.68 -5.88
C ALA A 33 14.02 7.39 -6.66
N ASP A 34 15.21 6.81 -6.50
CA ASP A 34 15.61 5.60 -7.21
C ASP A 34 15.30 4.32 -6.42
N TYR A 35 14.02 4.16 -6.05
CA TYR A 35 13.52 2.94 -5.43
C TYR A 35 12.07 2.66 -5.86
N TYR A 36 11.59 1.45 -5.55
CA TYR A 36 10.26 0.97 -5.89
C TYR A 36 9.43 0.73 -4.63
N TRP A 37 8.15 1.05 -4.70
CA TRP A 37 7.16 0.74 -3.68
C TRP A 37 6.43 -0.54 -4.05
N LEU A 38 6.31 -1.47 -3.10
CA LEU A 38 5.36 -2.58 -3.19
C LEU A 38 3.97 -2.05 -2.84
N VAL A 39 3.12 -1.84 -3.84
CA VAL A 39 1.80 -1.21 -3.67
C VAL A 39 0.65 -2.21 -3.58
N GLY A 40 0.85 -3.44 -4.07
CA GLY A 40 -0.15 -4.49 -3.98
C GLY A 40 0.40 -5.88 -4.24
N LEU A 41 -0.47 -6.87 -4.08
CA LEU A 41 -0.19 -8.27 -4.39
C LEU A 41 -1.18 -8.77 -5.43
N SER A 42 -0.72 -9.54 -6.41
CA SER A 42 -1.61 -10.16 -7.40
C SER A 42 -2.59 -11.09 -6.68
N SER A 43 -3.87 -11.00 -7.01
CA SER A 43 -4.90 -11.80 -6.34
C SER A 43 -5.87 -12.43 -7.31
N TRP A 44 -6.66 -11.64 -8.03
CA TRP A 44 -7.65 -12.19 -8.96
C TRP A 44 -8.04 -11.19 -10.06
N GLY A 45 -8.71 -11.71 -11.08
CA GLY A 45 -9.24 -10.94 -12.22
C GLY A 45 -10.34 -11.72 -12.91
N ARG A 46 -11.12 -11.05 -13.77
CA ARG A 46 -12.17 -11.70 -14.58
C ARG A 46 -11.58 -12.19 -15.91
N GLY A 47 -10.96 -13.36 -15.87
CA GLY A 47 -10.11 -13.81 -16.97
C GLY A 47 -8.79 -13.05 -16.96
N CYS A 48 -8.00 -13.21 -18.02
CA CYS A 48 -6.76 -12.50 -18.21
C CYS A 48 -6.88 -11.63 -19.45
N ASP A 49 -6.29 -10.46 -19.38
CA ASP A 49 -6.02 -9.64 -20.54
C ASP A 49 -7.25 -9.06 -21.27
N ARG A 50 -8.30 -8.73 -20.51
CA ARG A 50 -9.58 -8.29 -21.07
C ARG A 50 -9.77 -6.79 -20.97
N ALA A 51 -10.25 -6.20 -22.06
CA ALA A 51 -10.68 -4.81 -22.07
C ALA A 51 -11.68 -4.54 -20.93
N ARG A 52 -11.47 -3.43 -20.21
CA ARG A 52 -12.27 -3.01 -19.04
C ARG A 52 -12.31 -4.00 -17.86
N HIS A 53 -11.44 -5.00 -17.86
CA HIS A 53 -11.33 -5.97 -16.78
C HIS A 53 -9.87 -6.00 -16.29
N PRO A 54 -9.48 -5.00 -15.48
CA PRO A 54 -8.14 -4.99 -14.90
C PRO A 54 -7.97 -6.09 -13.86
N GLY A 55 -6.72 -6.48 -13.62
CA GLY A 55 -6.34 -7.27 -12.46
C GLY A 55 -6.64 -6.52 -11.16
N ILE A 56 -7.00 -7.26 -10.13
CA ILE A 56 -7.36 -6.76 -8.81
C ILE A 56 -6.31 -7.21 -7.79
N TYR A 57 -5.82 -6.25 -7.02
CA TYR A 57 -4.67 -6.41 -6.13
C TYR A 57 -4.98 -5.86 -4.73
N PRO A 58 -4.87 -6.61 -3.64
CA PRO A 58 -4.97 -6.06 -2.30
C PRO A 58 -3.89 -4.98 -2.07
N SER A 59 -4.31 -3.83 -1.53
CA SER A 59 -3.43 -2.69 -1.28
C SER A 59 -2.55 -2.93 -0.05
N THR A 60 -1.24 -2.96 -0.24
CA THR A 60 -0.30 -3.06 0.90
C THR A 60 -0.38 -1.83 1.81
N GLN A 61 -0.71 -0.67 1.26
CA GLN A 61 -0.91 0.55 2.04
C GLN A 61 -2.13 0.44 2.96
N HIS A 62 -3.23 -0.16 2.48
CA HIS A 62 -4.41 -0.39 3.30
C HIS A 62 -4.11 -1.31 4.49
N PHE A 63 -3.31 -2.37 4.26
CA PHE A 63 -2.94 -3.34 5.29
C PHE A 63 -1.64 -3.01 6.03
N TYR A 64 -1.08 -1.80 5.85
CA TYR A 64 0.26 -1.47 6.34
C TYR A 64 0.43 -1.72 7.84
N ASN A 65 -0.50 -1.26 8.67
CA ASN A 65 -0.45 -1.47 10.12
C ASN A 65 -0.48 -2.96 10.50
N TRP A 66 -1.29 -3.76 9.80
CA TRP A 66 -1.33 -5.20 10.03
C TRP A 66 0.00 -5.86 9.66
N ILE A 67 0.59 -5.49 8.51
CA ILE A 67 1.90 -6.00 8.07
C ILE A 67 2.98 -5.68 9.11
N LEU A 68 3.00 -4.45 9.65
CA LEU A 68 3.95 -4.08 10.70
C LEU A 68 3.85 -5.00 11.91
N ILE A 69 2.64 -5.19 12.43
CA ILE A 69 2.40 -6.05 13.60
C ILE A 69 2.88 -7.49 13.33
N GLN A 70 2.58 -8.05 12.15
CA GLN A 70 2.98 -9.42 11.81
C GLN A 70 4.49 -9.58 11.59
N THR A 71 5.17 -8.52 11.14
CA THR A 71 6.63 -8.52 10.93
C THR A 71 7.41 -8.16 12.19
N GLY A 72 6.73 -7.98 13.33
CA GLY A 72 7.36 -7.64 14.61
C GLY A 72 7.75 -6.17 14.75
N LEU A 73 7.20 -5.31 13.90
CA LEU A 73 7.38 -3.86 13.96
C LEU A 73 6.15 -3.21 14.61
N SER A 74 6.36 -2.18 15.45
CA SER A 74 5.24 -1.40 15.96
C SER A 74 4.99 -0.16 15.07
N PRO A 75 3.71 0.19 14.81
CA PRO A 75 3.39 1.45 14.13
C PRO A 75 3.91 2.70 14.87
N ALA A 76 4.08 2.61 16.20
CA ALA A 76 4.60 3.67 17.04
C ALA A 76 6.11 3.89 16.88
N ASP A 77 6.87 2.85 16.52
CA ASP A 77 8.33 2.96 16.34
C ASP A 77 8.71 3.62 15.00
N ILE A 78 7.85 3.53 13.98
CA ILE A 78 8.08 4.09 12.64
C ILE A 78 7.56 5.53 12.53
N THR A 79 6.48 5.85 13.24
CA THR A 79 6.04 7.24 13.45
C THR A 79 6.91 7.88 14.52
N GLY A 80 8.22 8.00 14.21
CA GLY A 80 9.28 8.37 15.15
C GLY A 80 8.77 9.31 16.23
N LYS A 81 8.81 8.82 17.48
CA LYS A 81 8.43 9.50 18.73
C LYS A 81 8.02 10.94 18.47
N ALA A 82 6.72 11.19 18.25
CA ALA A 82 6.20 12.55 18.11
C ALA A 82 6.87 13.38 19.22
N PRO A 83 7.52 14.52 18.90
CA PRO A 83 8.17 15.32 19.92
C PRO A 83 7.12 15.59 20.98
N GLU A 84 7.38 15.12 22.20
CA GLU A 84 6.51 15.36 23.34
C GLU A 84 6.22 16.87 23.33
N PRO A 85 4.94 17.30 23.36
CA PRO A 85 4.66 18.71 23.49
C PRO A 85 5.31 19.16 24.79
N ASN A 86 6.38 19.96 24.69
CA ASN A 86 6.96 20.61 25.85
C ASN A 86 5.85 21.48 26.43
N CYS A 87 5.18 20.99 27.47
CA CYS A 87 4.35 21.79 28.34
C CYS A 87 5.26 22.82 29.00
N ALA A 88 5.41 23.97 28.34
CA ALA A 88 5.97 25.14 28.98
C ALA A 88 5.14 25.41 30.25
N PRO A 89 5.77 25.64 31.42
CA PRO A 89 5.04 25.98 32.62
C PRO A 89 4.25 27.27 32.37
N SER A 90 2.95 27.23 32.68
CA SER A 90 2.05 28.38 32.57
C SER A 90 2.67 29.62 33.22
N PRO A 91 2.58 30.81 32.60
CA PRO A 91 3.05 32.04 33.23
C PRO A 91 2.29 32.24 34.55
N LYS A 92 3.05 32.50 35.63
CA LYS A 92 2.45 32.89 36.91
C LYS A 92 1.72 34.23 36.73
N PRO A 93 0.51 34.39 37.30
CA PRO A 93 -0.16 35.68 37.30
C PRO A 93 0.67 36.67 38.11
N GLU A 94 0.81 37.88 37.58
CA GLU A 94 1.25 39.08 38.32
C GLU A 94 0.09 39.64 39.14
#